data_AF-A0A1B6L1Y3-F1
#
_entry.id   AF-A0A1B6L1Y3-F1
#
_cell.length_a   1.000
_cell.length_b   1.000
_cell.length_c   1.000
_cell.angle_alpha   90.00
_cell.angle_beta   90.00
_cell.angle_gamma   90.00
#
_symmetry.space_group_name_H-M   'P 1'
#
loop_
_entity.id
_entity.type
_entity.pdbx_description
1 polymer ?
#
loop_
_entity_poly.entity_id
_entity_poly.type
_entity_poly.pdbx_seq_one_letter_code
_entity_poly.pdbx_strand_id
1 'polypeptide(L)'
;METAAVNILKRAVDMDEKKRYTEALVCYQEGIQLLIDAMKSFNDTEKKQHFRSKIESYMGRAEALKRHVDDEKTRGVYHEQIVIEHNSTGHSYQSVFGRFLDSDVTQVVVEDPYIRHFHQIK
;
A
#
# COMPACT_ATOMS: atom_id res chain seq x y z
N MET A 1 3.30 14.60 13.69
CA MET A 1 3.26 14.50 12.21
C MET A 1 4.43 13.67 11.69
N GLU A 2 5.67 13.99 12.07
CA GLU A 2 6.86 13.20 11.70
C GLU A 2 6.79 11.71 12.09
N THR A 3 6.36 11.40 13.31
CA THR A 3 6.22 10.01 13.80
C THR A 3 5.22 9.17 13.00
N ALA A 4 4.12 9.78 12.55
CA ALA A 4 3.12 9.12 11.71
C ALA A 4 3.70 8.79 10.31
N ALA A 5 4.41 9.74 9.69
CA ALA A 5 5.08 9.53 8.40
C ALA A 5 6.09 8.37 8.48
N VAL A 6 6.90 8.34 9.55
CA VAL A 6 7.89 7.26 9.78
C VAL A 6 7.21 5.90 9.94
N ASN A 7 6.10 5.82 10.69
CA ASN A 7 5.39 4.56 10.88
C ASN A 7 4.77 4.04 9.57
N ILE A 8 4.20 4.93 8.75
CA ILE A 8 3.64 4.54 7.45
C ILE A 8 4.74 4.09 6.49
N LEU A 9 5.89 4.78 6.45
CA LEU A 9 7.03 4.39 5.61
C LEU A 9 7.64 3.06 6.04
N LYS A 10 7.72 2.77 7.36
CA LYS A 10 8.12 1.45 7.85
C LYS A 10 7.17 0.36 7.38
N ARG A 11 5.86 0.63 7.41
CA ARG A 11 4.85 -0.30 6.89
C ARG A 11 5.00 -0.51 5.39
N ALA A 12 5.33 0.54 4.64
CA ALA A 12 5.60 0.45 3.20
C ALA A 12 6.75 -0.52 2.89
N VAL A 13 7.86 -0.42 3.64
CA VAL A 13 9.01 -1.32 3.50
C VAL A 13 8.67 -2.76 3.85
N ASP A 14 7.96 -3.00 4.95
CA ASP A 14 7.53 -4.35 5.35
C ASP A 14 6.62 -5.02 4.29
N MET A 15 5.71 -4.23 3.69
CA MET A 15 4.85 -4.71 2.60
C MET A 15 5.63 -4.98 1.30
N ASP A 16 6.62 -4.15 0.99
CA ASP A 16 7.51 -4.30 -0.16
C ASP A 16 8.33 -5.60 -0.06
N GLU A 17 8.89 -5.89 1.12
CA GLU A 17 9.61 -7.14 1.41
C GLU A 17 8.71 -8.37 1.27
N LYS A 18 7.43 -8.24 1.65
CA LYS A 18 6.40 -9.29 1.49
C LYS A 18 5.83 -9.38 0.08
N LYS A 19 6.36 -8.60 -0.88
CA LYS A 19 5.88 -8.52 -2.27
C LYS A 19 4.42 -8.07 -2.41
N ARG A 20 3.88 -7.41 -1.39
CA ARG A 20 2.55 -6.76 -1.41
C ARG A 20 2.71 -5.37 -2.03
N TYR A 21 3.13 -5.34 -3.29
CA TYR A 21 3.60 -4.14 -3.98
C TYR A 21 2.54 -3.04 -4.10
N THR A 22 1.27 -3.37 -4.32
CA THR A 22 0.20 -2.37 -4.38
C THR A 22 -0.03 -1.69 -3.03
N GLU A 23 0.02 -2.43 -1.92
CA GLU A 23 -0.10 -1.85 -0.58
C GLU A 23 1.13 -1.06 -0.17
N ALA A 24 2.31 -1.58 -0.51
CA ALA A 24 3.57 -0.88 -0.30
C ALA A 24 3.54 0.46 -1.03
N LEU A 25 3.07 0.49 -2.28
CA LEU A 25 2.97 1.70 -3.09
C LEU A 25 2.04 2.75 -2.46
N VAL A 26 0.85 2.35 -1.99
CA VAL A 26 -0.07 3.25 -1.26
C VAL A 26 0.60 3.81 0.00
N CYS A 27 1.25 2.95 0.79
CA CYS A 27 1.94 3.39 2.00
C CYS A 27 3.14 4.30 1.69
N TYR A 28 3.90 4.04 0.62
CA TYR A 28 4.97 4.94 0.19
C TYR A 28 4.40 6.31 -0.18
N GLN A 29 3.33 6.37 -0.97
CA GLN A 29 2.71 7.64 -1.38
C GLN A 29 2.20 8.45 -0.17
N GLU A 30 1.42 7.83 0.71
CA GLU A 30 0.90 8.48 1.92
C GLU A 30 2.05 8.92 2.86
N GLY A 31 3.02 8.04 3.09
CA GLY A 31 4.16 8.29 3.95
C GLY A 31 5.05 9.42 3.43
N ILE A 32 5.32 9.45 2.12
CA ILE A 32 6.07 10.51 1.45
C ILE A 32 5.31 11.84 1.56
N GLN A 33 4.01 11.86 1.29
CA GLN A 33 3.20 13.08 1.37
C GLN A 33 3.23 13.68 2.79
N LEU A 34 3.01 12.86 3.82
CA LEU A 34 3.12 13.32 5.21
C LEU A 34 4.52 13.81 5.57
N LEU A 35 5.56 13.19 5.02
CA LEU A 35 6.94 13.60 5.27
C LEU A 35 7.28 14.93 4.61
N ILE A 36 6.77 15.17 3.40
CA ILE A 36 6.87 16.46 2.70
C ILE A 36 6.18 17.55 3.51
N ASP A 37 4.97 17.29 4.02
CA ASP A 37 4.22 18.27 4.80
C ASP A 37 4.87 18.56 6.15
N ALA A 38 5.44 17.54 6.82
CA ALA A 38 6.24 17.73 8.02
C ALA A 38 7.49 18.58 7.73
N MET A 39 8.19 18.33 6.62
CA MET A 39 9.43 19.03 6.25
C MET A 39 9.22 20.55 6.04
N LYS A 40 8.03 20.97 5.58
CA LYS A 40 7.68 22.40 5.45
C LYS A 40 7.78 23.17 6.78
N SER A 41 7.55 22.48 7.90
CA SER A 41 7.57 23.07 9.25
C SER A 41 8.95 23.10 9.91
N PHE A 42 9.96 22.48 9.30
CA PHE A 42 11.31 22.43 9.88
C PHE A 42 12.02 23.78 9.73
N ASN A 43 12.79 24.18 10.74
CA ASN A 43 13.65 25.37 10.67
C ASN A 43 15.12 25.01 10.48
N ASP A 44 15.48 23.77 10.79
CA ASP A 44 16.84 23.23 10.72
C ASP A 44 17.16 22.75 9.29
N THR A 45 18.15 23.40 8.66
CA THR A 45 18.59 23.14 7.29
C THR A 45 19.23 21.75 7.13
N GLU A 46 19.97 21.27 8.12
CA GLU A 46 20.61 19.94 8.06
C GLU A 46 19.55 18.83 8.12
N LYS A 47 18.59 18.96 9.03
CA LYS A 47 17.45 18.04 9.11
C LYS A 47 16.63 18.05 7.83
N LYS A 48 16.33 19.23 7.27
CA LYS A 48 15.64 19.34 5.97
C LYS A 48 16.36 18.58 4.87
N GLN A 49 17.68 18.76 4.76
CA GLN A 49 18.46 18.07 3.74
C GLN A 49 18.42 16.55 3.92
N HIS A 50 18.59 16.05 5.15
CA HIS A 50 18.51 14.62 5.45
C HIS A 50 17.14 14.02 5.08
N PHE A 51 16.05 14.68 5.44
CA PHE A 51 14.71 14.20 5.11
C PHE A 51 14.41 14.29 3.61
N ARG A 52 14.94 15.30 2.92
CA ARG A 52 14.84 15.42 1.46
C ARG A 52 15.50 14.23 0.76
N SER A 53 16.73 13.88 1.13
CA SER A 53 17.41 12.69 0.58
C SER A 53 16.61 11.40 0.81
N LYS A 54 15.96 11.26 1.98
CA LYS A 54 15.08 10.11 2.25
C LYS A 54 13.83 10.11 1.38
N ILE A 55 13.18 11.26 1.20
CA ILE A 55 12.01 11.40 0.33
C ILE A 55 12.38 10.97 -1.09
N GLU A 56 13.50 11.45 -1.63
CA GLU A 56 13.98 11.10 -2.97
C GLU A 56 14.22 9.59 -3.10
N SER A 57 14.82 8.95 -2.10
CA SER A 57 15.02 7.49 -2.08
C SER A 57 13.69 6.71 -2.07
N TYR A 58 12.76 7.07 -1.18
CA TYR A 58 11.44 6.40 -1.12
C TYR A 58 10.61 6.64 -2.38
N MET A 59 10.68 7.83 -2.96
CA MET A 59 9.99 8.15 -4.21
C MET A 59 10.55 7.34 -5.38
N GLY A 60 11.89 7.24 -5.49
CA GLY A 60 12.53 6.38 -6.49
C GLY A 60 12.13 4.91 -6.35
N ARG A 61 12.02 4.39 -5.12
CA ARG A 61 11.52 3.04 -4.87
C ARG A 61 10.06 2.89 -5.29
N ALA A 62 9.19 3.83 -4.91
CA ALA A 62 7.77 3.80 -5.26
C ALA A 62 7.54 3.83 -6.78
N GLU A 63 8.31 4.63 -7.54
CA GLU A 63 8.26 4.67 -9.00
C GLU A 63 8.73 3.36 -9.64
N ALA A 64 9.79 2.75 -9.12
CA ALA A 64 10.25 1.45 -9.58
C ALA A 64 9.20 0.37 -9.33
N LEU A 65 8.56 0.38 -8.16
CA LEU A 65 7.49 -0.55 -7.79
C LEU A 65 6.28 -0.39 -8.69
N LYS A 66 5.88 0.86 -8.97
CA LYS A 66 4.76 1.16 -9.88
C LYS A 66 4.99 0.55 -11.26
N ARG A 67 6.17 0.80 -11.85
CA ARG A 67 6.54 0.23 -13.16
C ARG A 67 6.51 -1.30 -13.16
N HIS A 68 7.00 -1.92 -12.09
CA HIS A 68 6.98 -3.38 -11.96
C HIS A 68 5.54 -3.93 -11.91
N VAL A 69 4.68 -3.33 -11.08
CA VAL A 69 3.26 -3.74 -10.98
C VAL A 69 2.55 -3.56 -12.33
N ASP A 70 2.77 -2.43 -13.01
CA ASP A 70 2.14 -2.14 -14.30
C ASP A 70 2.60 -3.14 -15.39
N ASP A 71 3.89 -3.51 -15.42
CA ASP A 71 4.42 -4.56 -16.33
C ASP A 71 3.78 -5.93 -16.05
N GLU A 72 3.75 -6.36 -14.79
CA GLU A 72 3.16 -7.66 -14.43
C GLU A 72 1.65 -7.71 -14.69
N LYS A 73 0.93 -6.60 -14.47
CA LYS A 73 -0.49 -6.49 -14.81
C LYS A 73 -0.71 -6.59 -16.32
N THR A 74 0.10 -5.88 -17.11
CA THR A 74 0.03 -5.92 -18.58
C THR A 74 0.31 -7.33 -19.11
N ARG A 75 1.22 -8.06 -18.46
CA ARG A 75 1.53 -9.46 -18.79
C ARG A 75 0.50 -10.46 -18.25
N GLY A 76 -0.44 -10.03 -17.41
CA GLY A 76 -1.45 -10.90 -16.78
C GLY A 76 -0.89 -11.87 -15.74
N VAL A 77 0.32 -11.64 -15.23
CA VAL A 77 0.99 -12.53 -14.26
C VAL A 77 1.04 -11.95 -12.84
N TYR A 78 0.51 -10.74 -12.66
CA TYR A 78 0.54 -10.06 -11.38
C TYR A 78 -0.27 -10.83 -10.32
N HIS A 79 0.41 -11.20 -9.24
CA HIS A 79 -0.18 -11.92 -8.12
C HIS A 79 0.35 -11.37 -6.79
N GLU A 80 -0.56 -11.08 -5.86
CA GLU A 80 -0.21 -10.80 -4.46
C GLU A 80 -0.76 -11.88 -3.54
N GLN A 81 0.07 -12.32 -2.60
CA GLN A 81 -0.35 -13.22 -1.54
C GLN A 81 -0.50 -12.45 -0.22
N ILE A 82 -1.66 -12.60 0.41
CA ILE A 82 -1.92 -12.06 1.75
C ILE A 82 -2.12 -13.23 2.70
N VAL A 83 -1.30 -13.29 3.74
CA VAL A 83 -1.46 -14.26 4.83
C VAL A 83 -2.29 -13.60 5.94
N ILE A 84 -3.44 -14.21 6.26
CA ILE A 84 -4.30 -13.78 7.37
C ILE A 84 -3.99 -14.69 8.56
N GLU A 85 -3.26 -14.16 9.53
CA GLU A 85 -2.84 -14.89 10.73
C GLU A 85 -4.01 -15.20 11.66
N HIS A 86 -3.89 -16.24 12.48
CA HIS A 86 -4.92 -16.60 13.45
C HIS A 86 -5.21 -15.44 14.42
N ASN A 87 -6.50 -15.09 14.57
CA ASN A 87 -6.99 -13.96 15.36
C ASN A 87 -6.46 -12.57 14.93
N SER A 88 -5.90 -12.45 13.73
CA SER A 88 -5.56 -11.14 13.17
C SER A 88 -6.83 -10.34 12.82
N THR A 89 -6.71 -9.01 12.84
CA THR A 89 -7.82 -8.08 12.57
C THR A 89 -7.42 -7.09 11.47
N GLY A 90 -8.39 -6.35 10.92
CA GLY A 90 -8.14 -5.37 9.86
C GLY A 90 -8.23 -5.95 8.43
N HIS A 91 -8.77 -7.15 8.27
CA HIS A 91 -8.94 -7.85 6.98
C HIS A 91 -10.40 -7.79 6.49
N SER A 92 -10.99 -6.60 6.47
CA SER A 92 -12.33 -6.43 5.88
C SER A 92 -12.26 -6.58 4.35
N TYR A 93 -13.40 -6.85 3.71
CA TYR A 93 -13.45 -6.90 2.24
C TYR A 93 -12.93 -5.60 1.61
N GLN A 94 -13.22 -4.44 2.23
CA GLN A 94 -12.69 -3.16 1.77
C GLN A 94 -11.16 -3.09 1.84
N SER A 95 -10.53 -3.58 2.91
CA SER A 95 -9.07 -3.50 3.04
C SER A 95 -8.34 -4.50 2.14
N VAL A 96 -8.94 -5.66 1.91
CA VAL A 96 -8.38 -6.72 1.06
C VAL A 96 -8.56 -6.39 -0.42
N PHE A 97 -9.77 -6.02 -0.83
CA PHE A 97 -10.13 -5.89 -2.25
C PHE A 97 -10.21 -4.45 -2.74
N GLY A 98 -10.38 -3.45 -1.87
CA GLY A 98 -10.70 -2.08 -2.27
C GLY A 98 -9.70 -1.45 -3.25
N ARG A 99 -8.41 -1.81 -3.16
CA ARG A 99 -7.36 -1.31 -4.08
C ARG A 99 -7.40 -1.93 -5.49
N PHE A 100 -8.18 -2.99 -5.67
CA PHE A 100 -8.38 -3.66 -6.95
C PHE A 100 -9.76 -3.33 -7.56
N LEU A 101 -10.58 -2.55 -6.84
CA LEU A 101 -11.91 -2.11 -7.27
C LEU A 101 -11.84 -0.63 -7.62
N ASP A 102 -11.45 -0.33 -8.86
CA ASP A 102 -11.44 1.02 -9.42
C ASP A 102 -12.62 1.24 -10.40
N SER A 103 -12.64 2.40 -11.05
CA SER A 103 -13.69 2.77 -12.01
C SER A 103 -13.75 1.88 -13.25
N ASP A 104 -12.70 1.11 -13.52
CA ASP A 104 -12.59 0.30 -14.73
C ASP A 104 -13.26 -1.07 -14.54
N VAL A 105 -13.54 -1.46 -13.29
CA VAL A 105 -14.26 -2.70 -12.94
C VAL A 105 -15.74 -2.56 -13.29
N THR A 106 -16.19 -3.33 -14.29
CA THR A 106 -17.58 -3.33 -14.77
C THR A 106 -18.35 -4.61 -14.45
N GLN A 107 -17.64 -5.69 -14.12
CA GLN A 107 -18.22 -6.99 -13.78
C GLN A 107 -17.40 -7.67 -12.68
N VAL A 108 -18.08 -8.28 -11.72
CA VAL A 108 -17.47 -9.10 -10.67
C VAL A 108 -18.12 -10.48 -10.72
N VAL A 109 -17.30 -11.52 -10.77
CA VAL A 109 -17.73 -12.92 -10.69
C VAL A 109 -17.19 -13.50 -9.40
N VAL A 110 -18.08 -14.09 -8.58
CA VAL A 110 -17.73 -14.71 -7.31
C VAL A 110 -18.19 -16.16 -7.32
N GLU A 111 -17.26 -17.07 -7.11
CA GLU A 111 -17.52 -18.50 -6.95
C GLU A 111 -17.18 -18.90 -5.51
N ASP A 112 -18.20 -18.95 -4.64
CA ASP A 112 -18.04 -19.34 -3.23
C ASP A 112 -19.04 -20.45 -2.87
N PRO A 113 -18.57 -21.69 -2.60
CA PRO A 113 -19.45 -22.82 -2.30
C PRO A 113 -20.15 -22.69 -0.94
N TYR A 114 -19.76 -21.74 -0.10
CA TYR A 114 -20.18 -21.62 1.29
C TYR A 114 -21.14 -20.47 1.56
N ILE A 115 -21.70 -19.78 0.57
CA ILE A 115 -22.79 -18.81 0.83
C ILE A 115 -24.11 -19.58 1.07
N ARG A 116 -24.36 -19.99 2.34
CA ARG A 116 -25.48 -20.89 2.69
C ARG A 116 -26.28 -20.47 3.93
N HIS A 117 -25.63 -19.84 4.89
CA HIS A 117 -26.17 -19.47 6.19
C HIS A 117 -26.31 -17.95 6.32
N PHE A 118 -27.16 -17.53 7.26
CA PHE A 118 -27.49 -16.11 7.46
C PHE A 118 -26.28 -15.20 7.71
N HIS A 119 -25.25 -15.70 8.41
CA HIS A 119 -24.05 -14.92 8.67
C HIS A 119 -23.13 -14.74 7.44
N GLN A 120 -23.34 -15.51 6.37
CA GLN A 120 -22.56 -15.46 5.12
C GLN A 120 -23.18 -14.55 4.06
N ILE A 121 -24.42 -14.07 4.28
CA ILE A 121 -25.19 -13.25 3.33
C ILE A 121 -25.33 -11.80 3.86
N LYS A 122 -24.50 -11.42 4.83
CA LYS A 122 -24.65 -10.20 5.62
C LYS A 122 -23.75 -9.07 5.16
#